data_AF-A0A6A4GN50-F1
#
_entry.id   AF-A0A6A4GN50-F1
#
_cell.length_a   1.000
_cell.length_b   1.000
_cell.length_c   1.000
_cell.angle_alpha   90.00
_cell.angle_beta   90.00
_cell.angle_gamma   90.00
#
_symmetry.space_group_name_H-M   'P 1'
#
loop_
_entity.id
_entity.type
_entity.pdbx_description
1 polymer ?
#
loop_
_entity_poly.entity_id
_entity_poly.type
_entity_poly.pdbx_seq_one_letter_code
_entity_poly.pdbx_strand_id
1 'polypeptide(L)'
;MAPEEWGRFVQSYVGRPEDFETWAWKKLKIPEEMLYIAPYEPPPRQVNGDFLCTYHGCFNVYKNKQGRENHFNVAHLGFRAQCPDCNTVLMNQSSLPRHKRDNCTMRKKAQ
;
A
#
# COMPACT_ATOMS: atom_id res chain seq x y z
N MET A 1 9.59 -7.53 -19.95
CA MET A 1 9.41 -8.72 -20.81
C MET A 1 8.00 -8.66 -21.36
N ALA A 2 7.85 -8.74 -22.68
CA ALA A 2 6.53 -8.76 -23.32
C ALA A 2 5.82 -10.12 -23.07
N PRO A 3 4.48 -10.20 -23.17
CA PRO A 3 3.73 -11.43 -22.94
C PRO A 3 4.21 -12.63 -23.78
N GLU A 4 4.60 -12.39 -25.04
CA GLU A 4 5.07 -13.41 -25.97
C GLU A 4 6.47 -13.93 -25.61
N GLU A 5 7.33 -13.05 -25.08
CA GLU A 5 8.65 -13.40 -24.58
C GLU A 5 8.55 -14.24 -23.30
N TRP A 6 7.58 -13.92 -22.44
CA TRP A 6 7.29 -14.70 -21.23
C TRP A 6 6.84 -16.12 -21.57
N GLY A 7 5.98 -16.29 -22.57
CA GLY A 7 5.55 -17.61 -23.02
C GLY A 7 6.71 -18.50 -23.47
N ARG A 8 7.64 -17.97 -24.28
CA ARG A 8 8.85 -18.70 -24.71
C ARG A 8 9.78 -19.01 -23.55
N PHE A 9 9.91 -18.08 -22.61
CA PHE A 9 10.72 -18.28 -21.41
C PHE A 9 10.20 -19.46 -20.60
N VAL A 10 8.91 -19.50 -20.27
CA VAL A 10 8.30 -20.60 -19.52
C VAL A 10 8.44 -21.93 -20.27
N GLN A 11 8.21 -21.95 -21.59
CA GLN A 11 8.34 -23.15 -22.41
C GLN A 11 9.78 -23.68 -22.52
N SER A 12 10.79 -22.85 -22.24
CA SER A 12 12.19 -23.28 -22.24
C SER A 12 12.56 -24.11 -20.99
N TYR A 13 11.65 -24.19 -20.02
CA TYR A 13 11.85 -24.96 -18.80
C TYR A 13 11.52 -26.44 -19.01
N VAL A 14 12.48 -27.30 -18.69
CA VAL A 14 12.39 -28.77 -18.87
C VAL A 14 12.47 -29.53 -17.53
N GLY A 15 12.50 -28.81 -16.41
CA GLY A 15 12.58 -29.41 -15.08
C GLY A 15 11.21 -29.74 -14.49
N ARG A 16 11.21 -30.14 -13.21
CA ARG A 16 9.97 -30.45 -12.51
C ARG A 16 9.26 -29.17 -12.06
N PRO A 17 7.92 -29.14 -11.96
CA PRO A 17 7.20 -27.94 -11.54
C PRO A 17 7.70 -27.34 -10.21
N GLU A 18 8.19 -28.18 -9.29
CA GLU A 18 8.67 -27.74 -7.97
C GLU A 18 9.99 -26.95 -8.05
N ASP A 19 10.80 -27.17 -9.09
CA ASP A 19 12.07 -26.47 -9.28
C ASP A 19 11.94 -25.25 -10.20
N PHE A 20 10.73 -24.98 -10.72
CA PHE A 20 10.49 -23.92 -11.71
C PHE A 20 10.81 -22.53 -11.15
N GLU A 21 10.37 -22.25 -9.92
CA GLU A 21 10.56 -20.96 -9.29
C GLU A 21 12.05 -20.61 -9.11
N THR A 22 12.80 -21.52 -8.50
CA THR A 22 14.25 -21.39 -8.31
C THR A 22 14.99 -21.21 -9.65
N TRP A 23 14.59 -21.98 -10.67
CA TRP A 23 15.15 -21.82 -12.02
C TRP A 23 14.82 -20.46 -12.62
N ALA A 24 13.57 -20.00 -12.49
CA ALA A 24 13.10 -18.75 -13.09
C ALA A 24 13.84 -17.56 -12.48
N TRP A 25 13.96 -17.50 -11.15
CA TRP A 25 14.70 -16.45 -10.46
C TRP A 25 16.17 -16.40 -10.90
N LYS A 26 16.83 -17.57 -10.94
CA LYS A 26 18.22 -17.70 -11.40
C LYS A 26 18.39 -17.28 -12.86
N LYS A 27 17.47 -17.66 -13.74
CA LYS A 27 17.54 -17.39 -15.19
C LYS A 27 17.27 -15.92 -15.50
N LEU A 28 16.36 -15.29 -14.77
CA LEU A 28 16.05 -13.87 -14.87
C LEU A 28 17.11 -12.99 -14.17
N LYS A 29 18.07 -13.61 -13.46
CA LYS A 29 19.08 -12.91 -12.65
C LYS A 29 18.45 -11.93 -11.67
N ILE A 30 17.27 -12.29 -11.15
CA ILE A 30 16.61 -11.49 -10.13
C ILE A 30 17.33 -11.81 -8.83
N PRO A 31 17.94 -10.81 -8.17
CA PRO A 31 18.61 -11.02 -6.90
C PRO A 31 17.62 -11.60 -5.89
N GLU A 32 18.04 -12.60 -5.11
CA GLU A 32 17.21 -13.22 -4.08
C GLU A 32 16.77 -12.18 -3.02
N GLU A 33 17.56 -11.11 -2.89
CA GLU A 33 17.27 -9.93 -2.08
C GLU A 33 16.03 -9.16 -2.55
N MET A 34 15.63 -9.28 -3.83
CA MET A 34 14.37 -8.69 -4.33
C MET A 34 13.12 -9.51 -3.93
N LEU A 35 13.31 -10.76 -3.50
CA LEU A 35 12.23 -11.60 -2.96
C LEU A 35 11.96 -11.29 -1.49
N TYR A 36 12.91 -10.64 -0.82
CA TYR A 36 12.70 -10.10 0.51
C TYR A 36 11.85 -8.84 0.42
N ILE A 37 10.55 -8.98 0.68
CA ILE A 37 9.70 -7.84 1.01
C ILE A 37 10.18 -7.33 2.36
N ALA A 38 11.09 -6.36 2.34
CA ALA A 38 11.56 -5.73 3.56
C ALA A 38 10.35 -5.24 4.36
N PRO A 39 10.30 -5.50 5.68
CA PRO A 39 9.33 -4.85 6.55
C PRO A 39 9.39 -3.35 6.27
N TYR A 40 8.22 -2.75 5.99
CA TYR A 40 8.17 -1.32 5.76
C TYR A 40 8.65 -0.60 7.02
N GLU A 41 9.87 -0.08 6.96
CA GLU A 41 10.39 0.82 7.99
C GLU A 41 9.96 2.23 7.62
N PRO A 42 9.14 2.90 8.45
CA PRO A 42 8.79 4.28 8.19
C PRO A 42 10.06 5.14 8.21
N PRO A 43 10.29 5.98 7.20
CA PRO A 43 11.54 6.70 7.06
C PRO A 43 11.78 7.66 8.24
N PRO A 44 13.06 7.93 8.57
CA PRO A 44 13.43 8.76 9.69
C PRO A 44 12.88 10.19 9.54
N ARG A 45 12.68 10.86 10.68
CA ARG A 45 12.24 12.26 10.74
C ARG A 45 13.25 13.13 10.00
N GLN A 46 12.78 14.08 9.18
CA GLN A 46 13.67 15.06 8.59
C GLN A 46 14.13 16.10 9.62
N VAL A 47 15.31 16.67 9.39
CA VAL A 47 15.99 17.63 10.28
C VAL A 47 15.17 18.91 10.48
N ASN A 48 14.32 19.27 9.52
CA ASN A 48 13.43 20.44 9.55
C ASN A 48 12.13 20.22 10.33
N GLY A 49 11.87 19.01 10.85
CA GLY A 49 10.63 18.68 11.58
C GLY A 49 9.41 18.43 10.70
N ASP A 50 9.54 18.56 9.38
CA ASP A 50 8.47 18.26 8.42
C ASP A 50 8.45 16.76 8.08
N PHE A 51 7.28 16.27 7.67
CA PHE A 51 7.01 14.87 7.34
C PHE A 51 6.69 14.74 5.85
N LEU A 52 7.64 14.25 5.06
CA LEU A 52 7.46 14.07 3.63
C LEU A 52 6.80 12.72 3.32
N CYS A 53 6.01 12.70 2.26
CA CYS A 53 5.62 11.45 1.63
C CYS A 53 6.84 10.85 0.93
N THR A 54 7.13 9.57 1.18
CA THR A 54 8.28 8.88 0.60
C THR A 54 7.89 7.92 -0.52
N TYR A 55 6.64 8.03 -1.00
CA TYR A 55 6.22 7.30 -2.18
C TYR A 55 6.93 7.87 -3.41
N HIS A 56 7.43 6.99 -4.26
CA HIS A 56 8.18 7.37 -5.44
C HIS A 56 7.35 8.31 -6.34
N GLY A 57 7.89 9.50 -6.64
CA GLY A 57 7.21 10.53 -7.42
C GLY A 57 6.17 11.36 -6.66
N CYS A 58 6.05 11.21 -5.34
CA CYS A 58 5.19 12.05 -4.50
C CYS A 58 6.01 13.11 -3.76
N PHE A 59 5.59 14.38 -3.87
CA PHE A 59 6.31 15.53 -3.28
C PHE A 59 5.55 16.20 -2.13
N ASN A 60 4.53 15.54 -1.57
CA ASN A 60 3.72 16.12 -0.51
C ASN A 60 4.46 16.21 0.83
N VAL A 61 4.28 17.33 1.52
CA VAL A 61 4.93 17.65 2.80
C VAL A 61 3.86 17.96 3.86
N TYR A 62 4.05 17.45 5.07
CA TYR A 62 3.11 17.58 6.18
C TYR A 62 3.80 18.10 7.44
N LYS A 63 3.06 18.86 8.26
CA LYS A 63 3.56 19.38 9.55
C LYS A 63 3.51 18.38 10.69
N ASN A 64 2.84 17.24 10.50
CA ASN A 64 2.76 16.19 11.50
C ASN A 64 2.74 14.79 10.86
N LYS A 65 3.16 13.81 11.66
CA LYS A 65 3.23 12.39 11.26
C LYS A 65 1.88 11.85 10.80
N GLN A 66 0.82 12.12 11.56
CA GLN A 66 -0.53 11.62 11.28
C GLN A 66 -1.05 12.06 9.91
N GLY A 67 -0.80 13.31 9.52
CA GLY A 67 -1.19 13.87 8.23
C GLY A 67 -0.50 13.15 7.08
N ARG A 68 0.81 12.91 7.22
CA ARG A 68 1.59 12.15 6.23
C ARG A 68 1.11 10.71 6.11
N GLU A 69 0.84 10.05 7.23
CA GLU A 69 0.35 8.66 7.25
C GLU A 69 -1.05 8.55 6.66
N ASN A 70 -1.97 9.46 7.02
CA ASN A 70 -3.30 9.52 6.42
C ASN A 70 -3.22 9.73 4.91
N HIS A 71 -2.34 10.63 4.45
CA HIS A 71 -2.10 10.80 3.02
C HIS A 71 -1.60 9.52 2.37
N PHE A 72 -0.55 8.90 2.92
CA PHE A 72 0.07 7.71 2.35
C PHE A 72 -0.94 6.56 2.21
N ASN A 73 -1.71 6.31 3.27
CA ASN A 73 -2.75 5.30 3.30
C ASN A 73 -3.82 5.54 2.22
N VAL A 74 -4.25 6.79 2.03
CA VAL A 74 -5.34 7.13 1.12
C VAL A 74 -4.91 7.22 -0.33
N ALA A 75 -3.77 7.87 -0.60
CA ALA A 75 -3.29 8.23 -1.92
C ALA A 75 -2.46 7.11 -2.57
N HIS A 76 -1.78 6.28 -1.78
CA HIS A 76 -0.86 5.27 -2.29
C HIS A 76 -1.30 3.84 -1.98
N LEU A 77 -1.89 3.59 -0.80
CA LEU A 77 -2.42 2.26 -0.46
C LEU A 77 -3.92 2.09 -0.79
N GLY A 78 -4.61 3.18 -1.15
CA GLY A 78 -6.05 3.15 -1.45
C GLY A 78 -6.94 2.85 -0.23
N PHE A 79 -6.40 2.89 0.99
CA PHE A 79 -7.16 2.61 2.20
C PHE A 79 -8.30 3.61 2.38
N ARG A 80 -9.46 3.10 2.75
CA ARG A 80 -10.64 3.86 3.11
C ARG A 80 -11.18 3.32 4.43
N ALA A 81 -11.85 4.17 5.19
CA ALA A 81 -12.44 3.78 6.46
C ALA A 81 -13.93 3.56 6.28
N GLN A 82 -14.44 2.39 6.65
CA GLN A 82 -15.87 2.10 6.60
C GLN A 82 -16.49 2.37 7.98
N CYS A 83 -17.63 3.06 8.02
CA CYS A 83 -18.41 3.15 9.24
C CYS A 83 -19.06 1.79 9.53
N PRO A 84 -18.85 1.18 10.72
CA PRO A 84 -19.45 -0.11 11.04
C PRO A 84 -20.97 -0.04 11.24
N ASP A 85 -21.50 1.16 11.54
CA ASP A 85 -22.93 1.32 11.84
C ASP A 85 -23.75 1.50 10.55
N CYS A 86 -23.26 2.32 9.60
CA CYS A 86 -24.02 2.71 8.41
C CYS A 86 -23.35 2.32 7.08
N ASN A 87 -22.22 1.61 7.11
CA ASN A 87 -21.43 1.20 5.94
C ASN A 87 -20.95 2.32 5.02
N THR A 88 -21.05 3.58 5.44
CA THR A 88 -20.52 4.71 4.67
C THR A 88 -19.00 4.62 4.58
N VAL A 89 -18.46 4.77 3.37
CA VAL A 89 -17.03 4.79 3.09
C VAL A 89 -16.50 6.21 3.23
N LEU A 90 -15.50 6.38 4.09
CA LEU A 90 -14.86 7.64 4.43
C LEU A 90 -13.42 7.67 3.92
N MET A 91 -12.90 8.88 3.73
CA MET A 91 -11.56 9.09 3.20
C MET A 91 -10.48 8.45 4.07
N ASN A 92 -10.52 8.63 5.39
CA ASN A 92 -9.54 8.06 6.32
C ASN A 92 -10.16 7.75 7.69
N GLN A 93 -9.42 7.03 8.54
CA GLN A 93 -9.89 6.66 9.89
C GLN A 93 -10.15 7.88 10.78
N SER A 94 -9.37 8.95 10.66
CA SER A 94 -9.56 10.19 11.43
C SER A 94 -10.91 10.87 11.16
N SER A 95 -11.58 10.54 10.05
CA SER A 95 -12.90 11.07 9.70
C SER A 95 -14.05 10.34 10.41
N LEU A 96 -13.82 9.12 10.93
CA LEU A 96 -14.86 8.30 11.55
C LEU A 96 -15.52 8.94 12.79
N PRO A 97 -14.79 9.53 13.76
CA PRO A 97 -15.42 10.10 14.95
C PRO A 97 -16.40 11.22 14.61
N ARG A 98 -15.97 12.16 13.76
CA ARG A 98 -16.82 13.26 13.27
C ARG A 98 -18.02 12.72 12.49
N HIS A 99 -17.81 11.72 11.63
CA HIS A 99 -18.90 11.08 10.91
C HIS A 99 -19.93 10.45 11.86
N LYS A 100 -19.47 9.66 12.85
CA LYS A 100 -20.36 8.98 13.81
C LYS A 100 -21.25 9.94 14.59
N ARG A 101 -20.72 11.11 14.94
CA ARG A 101 -21.46 12.17 15.63
C ARG A 101 -22.42 12.92 14.71
N ASP A 102 -21.91 13.41 13.57
CA ASP A 102 -22.60 14.48 12.83
C ASP A 102 -23.22 14.02 11.53
N ASN A 103 -22.93 12.82 11.03
CA ASN A 103 -23.30 12.41 9.66
C ASN A 103 -23.72 10.94 9.54
N CYS A 104 -23.62 10.15 10.61
CA CYS A 104 -24.00 8.74 10.58
C CYS A 104 -25.54 8.62 10.59
N THR A 105 -26.09 8.13 9.48
CA THR A 105 -27.53 7.95 9.27
C THR A 105 -28.17 6.98 10.26
N MET A 106 -27.40 6.00 10.77
CA MET A 106 -27.89 5.02 11.74
C MET A 106 -27.83 5.52 13.19
N ARG A 107 -26.93 6.45 13.52
CA ARG A 107 -26.85 7.05 14.87
C ARG A 107 -27.70 8.29 15.04
N LYS A 108 -27.91 9.07 13.98
CA LYS A 108 -28.82 10.23 13.99
C LYS A 108 -30.28 9.87 14.22
N LYS A 109 -30.69 8.62 13.96
CA LYS A 109 -32.07 8.17 14.20
C LYS A 109 -32.34 7.75 15.65
N ALA A 110 -31.31 7.69 16.50
CA ALA A 110 -31.39 7.24 17.88
C ALA A 110 -31.29 8.37 18.91
N GLN A 111 -31.37 9.63 18.45
CA GLN A 111 -31.33 10.85 19.26
C GLN A 111 -32.54 11.71 18.90
#